data_AF-R6XLP8-F1
#
_entry.id   AF-R6XLP8-F1
#
_cell.length_a   1.000
_cell.length_b   1.000
_cell.length_c   1.000
_cell.angle_alpha   90.00
_cell.angle_beta   90.00
_cell.angle_gamma   90.00
#
_symmetry.space_group_name_H-M   'P 1'
#
loop_
_entity.id
_entity.type
_entity.pdbx_description
1 polymer ?
#
loop_
_entity_poly.entity_id
_entity_poly.type
_entity_poly.pdbx_seq_one_letter_code
_entity_poly.pdbx_strand_id
1 'polypeptide(L)'
;MILLNLYKNKNKKMPEAYGKFYARPAITQTIGIDGLSEHMSSHNTPFSPGAVKGMLTDMVICIRELCLQGIAVKIDNLAWCREGYAHRHGDLHPRTLPSRHCCEN
;
A
#
# COMPACT_ATOMS: atom_id res chain seq x y z
N MET A 1 7.50 -10.17 17.62
CA MET A 1 8.45 -11.09 16.97
C MET A 1 8.24 -10.99 15.47
N ILE A 2 9.27 -10.67 14.68
CA ILE A 2 9.18 -10.63 13.21
C ILE A 2 9.68 -11.97 12.68
N LEU A 3 8.84 -12.68 11.92
CA LEU A 3 9.23 -13.90 11.23
C LEU A 3 9.88 -13.54 9.89
N LEU A 4 10.95 -14.25 9.52
CA LEU A 4 11.70 -13.99 8.27
C LEU A 4 11.69 -15.23 7.38
N ASN A 5 11.40 -15.02 6.10
CA ASN A 5 11.51 -16.03 5.04
C ASN A 5 12.78 -15.76 4.22
N LEU A 6 13.55 -16.81 3.93
CA LEU A 6 14.69 -16.73 3.02
C LEU A 6 14.21 -16.81 1.57
N TYR A 7 14.44 -15.74 0.81
CA TYR A 7 14.10 -15.66 -0.60
C TYR A 7 15.35 -15.70 -1.47
N LYS A 8 15.45 -16.67 -2.38
CA LYS A 8 16.53 -16.72 -3.38
C LYS A 8 16.22 -15.80 -4.56
N ASN A 9 17.09 -14.85 -4.83
CA ASN A 9 16.95 -13.98 -6.00
C ASN A 9 17.19 -14.76 -7.30
N LYS A 10 16.18 -14.78 -8.18
CA LYS A 10 16.21 -15.43 -9.50
C LYS A 10 16.36 -14.43 -10.66
N ASN A 11 16.55 -13.15 -10.39
CA ASN A 11 16.69 -12.11 -11.41
C ASN A 11 18.06 -12.17 -12.09
N LYS A 12 18.10 -12.74 -13.30
CA LYS A 12 19.33 -12.84 -14.12
C LYS A 12 19.84 -11.48 -14.61
N LYS A 13 19.02 -10.42 -14.57
CA LYS A 13 19.41 -9.07 -14.99
C LYS A 13 20.27 -8.33 -13.96
N MET A 14 20.43 -8.90 -12.75
CA MET A 14 21.31 -8.37 -11.70
C MET A 14 22.34 -9.44 -11.33
N PRO A 15 23.44 -9.55 -12.10
CA PRO A 15 24.46 -10.59 -11.92
C PRO A 15 25.02 -10.62 -10.49
N GLU A 16 25.24 -9.45 -9.88
CA GLU A 16 25.76 -9.31 -8.52
C GLU A 16 24.81 -9.82 -7.43
N ALA A 17 23.51 -9.91 -7.72
CA ALA A 17 22.49 -10.32 -6.77
C ALA A 17 21.88 -11.69 -7.08
N TYR A 18 22.15 -12.24 -8.27
CA TYR A 18 21.59 -13.50 -8.74
C TYR A 18 22.06 -14.68 -7.88
N GLY A 19 21.11 -15.54 -7.48
CA GLY A 19 21.40 -16.73 -6.67
C GLY A 19 21.63 -16.48 -5.18
N LYS A 20 21.77 -15.22 -4.74
CA LYS A 20 21.88 -14.85 -3.33
C LYS A 20 20.53 -14.95 -2.61
N PHE A 21 20.58 -15.23 -1.30
CA PHE A 21 19.42 -15.30 -0.43
C PHE A 21 19.25 -14.00 0.36
N TYR A 22 18.02 -13.52 0.47
CA TYR A 22 17.67 -12.30 1.19
C TYR A 22 16.56 -12.60 2.18
N ALA A 23 16.65 -12.04 3.38
CA ALA A 23 15.58 -12.09 4.35
C ALA A 23 14.42 -11.21 3.88
N ARG A 24 13.21 -11.75 3.88
CA ARG A 24 11.97 -10.99 3.72
C ARG A 24 11.08 -11.19 4.94
N PRO A 25 10.41 -10.15 5.44
CA PRO A 25 9.41 -10.34 6.49
C PRO A 25 8.34 -11.31 5.99
N ALA A 26 8.06 -12.33 6.79
CA ALA A 26 6.97 -13.26 6.52
C ALA A 26 5.65 -12.57 6.84
N ILE A 27 4.76 -12.49 5.85
CA ILE A 27 3.39 -12.03 6.03
C ILE A 27 2.62 -13.21 6.61
N THR A 28 2.25 -13.12 7.89
CA THR A 28 1.50 -14.18 8.59
C THR A 28 0.00 -14.12 8.31
N GLN A 29 -0.51 -12.91 8.09
CA GLN A 29 -1.91 -12.64 7.79
C GLN A 29 -2.05 -11.34 6.99
N THR A 30 -3.08 -11.29 6.15
CA THR A 30 -3.52 -10.07 5.46
C THR A 30 -4.96 -9.82 5.89
N ILE A 31 -5.20 -8.70 6.57
CA ILE A 31 -6.55 -8.29 6.98
C ILE A 31 -7.05 -7.18 6.06
N GLY A 32 -8.32 -7.26 5.68
CA GLY A 32 -9.01 -6.19 4.95
C GLY A 32 -9.66 -5.18 5.90
N ILE A 33 -10.48 -4.27 5.35
CA ILE A 33 -11.20 -3.25 6.12
C ILE A 33 -12.07 -3.90 7.21
N ASP A 34 -12.72 -5.03 6.92
CA ASP A 34 -13.59 -5.71 7.88
C ASP A 34 -12.81 -6.19 9.11
N GLY A 35 -11.74 -6.96 8.91
CA GLY A 35 -10.89 -7.43 10.01
C GLY A 35 -10.17 -6.30 10.75
N LEU A 36 -9.76 -5.23 10.04
CA LEU A 36 -9.20 -4.04 10.67
C LEU A 36 -10.23 -3.32 11.55
N SER A 37 -11.48 -3.26 11.12
CA SER A 37 -12.57 -2.60 11.86
C SER A 37 -12.89 -3.35 13.15
N GLU A 38 -12.93 -4.68 13.11
CA GLU A 38 -13.09 -5.52 14.30
C GLU A 38 -11.92 -5.32 15.27
N HIS A 39 -10.68 -5.34 14.76
CA HIS A 39 -9.49 -5.12 15.56
C HIS A 39 -9.49 -3.73 16.24
N MET A 40 -9.84 -2.68 15.50
CA MET A 40 -9.95 -1.33 16.06
C MET A 40 -11.08 -1.19 17.09
N SER A 41 -12.23 -1.82 16.84
CA SER A 41 -13.34 -1.82 17.82
C SER A 41 -12.96 -2.55 19.11
N SER A 42 -12.10 -3.59 19.03
CA SER A 42 -11.54 -4.25 20.21
C SER A 42 -10.51 -3.43 20.99
N HIS A 43 -10.06 -2.29 20.45
CA HIS A 43 -9.01 -1.45 21.03
C HIS A 43 -9.44 0.00 21.19
N ASN A 44 -9.80 0.41 22.41
CA ASN A 44 -9.92 1.82 22.84
C ASN A 44 -10.80 2.76 22.00
N THR A 45 -11.58 2.25 21.02
CA THR A 45 -12.55 3.04 20.28
C THR A 45 -13.95 2.82 20.87
N PRO A 46 -14.75 3.86 21.14
CA PRO A 46 -16.12 3.71 21.65
C PRO A 46 -17.12 3.30 20.54
N PHE A 47 -16.62 2.90 19.36
CA PHE A 47 -17.42 2.66 18.17
C PHE A 47 -17.53 1.17 17.88
N SER A 48 -18.71 0.76 17.38
CA SER A 48 -18.94 -0.61 16.93
C SER A 48 -18.08 -0.92 15.69
N PRO A 49 -17.81 -2.21 15.39
CA PRO A 49 -17.07 -2.58 14.18
C PRO A 49 -17.73 -2.03 12.89
N GLY A 50 -19.07 -1.97 12.86
CA GLY A 50 -19.81 -1.39 11.73
C GLY A 50 -19.58 0.11 11.55
N ALA A 51 -19.53 0.88 12.64
CA ALA A 51 -19.23 2.30 12.59
C ALA A 51 -17.78 2.57 12.14
N VAL A 52 -16.82 1.80 12.67
CA VAL A 52 -15.41 1.89 12.24
C VAL A 52 -15.25 1.54 10.76
N LYS A 53 -15.93 0.47 10.30
CA LYS A 53 -15.94 0.07 8.89
C LYS A 53 -16.45 1.19 7.98
N GLY A 54 -17.52 1.87 8.37
CA GLY A 54 -18.05 3.03 7.64
C GLY A 54 -16.99 4.12 7.51
N MET A 55 -16.40 4.55 8.64
CA MET A 55 -15.36 5.59 8.65
C MET A 55 -14.13 5.24 7.79
N LEU A 56 -13.64 4.00 7.87
CA LEU A 56 -12.50 3.55 7.06
C LEU A 56 -12.84 3.48 5.57
N THR A 57 -14.06 3.07 5.24
CA THR A 57 -14.53 3.01 3.85
C THR A 57 -14.62 4.41 3.25
N ASP A 58 -15.21 5.36 3.98
CA ASP A 58 -15.29 6.77 3.57
C ASP A 58 -13.89 7.37 3.44
N MET A 59 -12.98 7.09 4.37
CA MET A 59 -11.59 7.53 4.30
C MET A 59 -10.90 7.09 3.00
N VAL A 60 -11.06 5.82 2.59
CA VAL A 60 -10.48 5.30 1.34
C VAL A 60 -11.06 6.00 0.12
N ILE A 61 -12.38 6.25 0.09
CA ILE A 61 -13.04 6.96 -1.00
C ILE A 61 -12.54 8.40 -1.10
N CYS A 62 -12.49 9.12 0.03
CA CYS A 62 -12.02 10.50 0.09
C CYS A 62 -10.56 10.63 -0.36
N ILE A 63 -9.66 9.77 0.12
CA ILE A 63 -8.24 9.78 -0.29
C ILE A 63 -8.12 9.55 -1.80
N ARG A 64 -8.89 8.60 -2.35
CA ARG A 64 -8.90 8.34 -3.79
C ARG A 64 -9.37 9.56 -4.59
N GLU A 65 -10.44 10.22 -4.16
CA GLU A 65 -10.95 11.42 -4.81
C GLU A 65 -9.89 12.54 -4.81
N LEU A 66 -9.28 12.83 -3.66
CA LEU A 66 -8.24 13.85 -3.53
C LEU A 66 -7.02 13.54 -4.41
N CYS A 67 -6.57 12.28 -4.43
CA CYS A 67 -5.46 11.86 -5.29
C CYS A 67 -5.76 12.08 -6.77
N LEU A 68 -6.98 11.81 -7.23
CA LEU A 68 -7.40 12.03 -8.61
C LEU A 68 -7.46 13.53 -8.99
N GLN A 69 -7.65 14.40 -8.00
CA GLN A 69 -7.56 15.86 -8.16
C GLN A 69 -6.12 16.38 -8.10
N GLY A 70 -5.11 15.50 -7.98
CA GLY A 70 -3.70 15.87 -7.84
C GLY A 70 -3.32 16.31 -6.43
N ILE A 71 -4.20 16.12 -5.43
CA ILE A 71 -3.92 16.45 -4.04
C ILE A 71 -3.31 15.22 -3.36
N ALA A 72 -2.14 15.43 -2.76
CA ALA A 72 -1.40 14.39 -2.07
C ALA A 72 -1.87 14.32 -0.61
N VAL A 73 -2.28 13.13 -0.14
CA VAL A 73 -2.77 12.94 1.23
C VAL A 73 -1.71 12.21 2.07
N LYS A 74 -1.34 12.80 3.20
CA LYS A 74 -0.41 12.23 4.16
C LYS A 74 -1.17 11.64 5.34
N ILE A 75 -0.92 10.37 5.65
CA ILE A 75 -1.31 9.74 6.91
C ILE A 75 -0.05 9.66 7.77
N ASP A 76 0.04 10.52 8.78
CA ASP A 76 1.23 10.65 9.61
C ASP A 76 1.64 9.30 10.23
N ASN A 77 2.94 9.01 10.17
CA ASN A 77 3.56 7.76 10.63
C ASN A 77 3.10 6.48 9.91
N LEU A 78 2.36 6.59 8.80
CA LEU A 78 1.91 5.42 8.03
C LEU A 78 2.33 5.48 6.56
N ALA A 79 1.82 6.46 5.80
CA ALA A 79 1.99 6.49 4.34
C ALA A 79 1.71 7.87 3.75
N TRP A 80 2.30 8.13 2.58
CA TRP A 80 1.89 9.21 1.68
C TRP A 80 1.18 8.62 0.47
N CYS A 81 -0.08 8.97 0.26
CA CYS A 81 -0.85 8.56 -0.92
C CYS A 81 -0.96 9.71 -1.94
N ARG A 82 -0.52 9.44 -3.17
CA ARG A 82 -0.58 10.37 -4.31
C ARG A 82 -0.80 9.61 -5.62
N GLU A 83 -1.23 10.30 -6.66
CA GLU A 83 -1.28 9.70 -8.00
C GLU A 83 0.14 9.49 -8.54
N GLY A 84 0.40 8.28 -9.04
CA GLY A 84 1.64 7.95 -9.73
C GLY A 84 1.43 7.98 -11.24
N TYR A 85 2.46 8.34 -11.99
CA TYR A 85 2.48 8.17 -13.45
C TYR A 85 3.62 7.23 -13.84
N ALA A 86 3.29 6.17 -14.59
CA ALA A 86 4.28 5.24 -15.14
C ALA A 86 4.43 5.53 -16.63
N HIS A 87 5.65 5.94 -17.03
CA HIS A 87 6.01 6.08 -18.43
C HIS A 87 6.54 4.75 -18.97
N ARG A 88 6.10 4.35 -20.17
CA ARG A 88 6.79 3.31 -20.93
C ARG A 88 7.97 3.96 -21.66
N HIS A 89 9.14 3.33 -21.60
CA HIS A 89 10.32 3.78 -22.35
C HIS A 89 9.98 3.82 -23.85
N GLY A 90 9.97 5.01 -24.46
CA GLY A 90 9.74 5.23 -25.89
C GLY A 90 8.54 6.10 -26.25
N ASP A 91 7.63 6.39 -25.32
CA ASP A 91 6.47 7.25 -25.59
C ASP A 91 6.81 8.73 -25.32
N LEU A 92 7.22 9.46 -26.36
CA LEU A 92 7.41 10.93 -26.36
C LEU A 92 6.08 11.72 -26.34
N HIS A 93 4.96 11.07 -25.99
CA HIS A 93 3.65 11.70 -25.92
C HIS A 93 3.06 11.53 -24.52
N PRO A 94 2.56 12.59 -23.86
CA PRO A 94 2.03 12.51 -22.51
C PRO A 94 0.64 11.87 -22.52
N ARG A 95 0.55 10.60 -22.88
CA ARG A 95 -0.59 9.76 -22.49
C ARG A 95 -0.24 9.13 -21.16
N THR A 96 -0.34 9.94 -20.13
CA THR A 96 -0.30 9.54 -18.72
C THR A 96 -1.45 8.58 -18.46
N LEU A 97 -1.18 7.28 -18.50
CA LEU A 97 -2.08 6.32 -17.89
C LEU A 97 -1.92 6.49 -16.37
N PRO A 98 -3.00 6.72 -15.61
CA PRO A 98 -2.92 6.77 -14.15
C PRO A 98 -2.33 5.44 -13.68
N SER A 99 -1.08 5.49 -13.20
CA SER A 99 -0.44 4.29 -12.71
C SER A 99 -0.88 4.16 -11.27
N ARG A 100 -1.71 3.14 -11.02
CA ARG A 100 -2.04 2.52 -9.73
C ARG A 100 -1.59 3.36 -8.53
N HIS A 101 -2.52 4.06 -7.88
CA HIS A 101 -2.31 4.88 -6.68
C HIS A 101 -1.13 4.38 -5.85
N CYS A 102 -0.02 5.13 -5.91
CA CYS A 102 1.19 4.74 -5.22
C CYS A 102 1.11 5.35 -3.82
N CYS A 103 0.82 4.53 -2.81
CA CYS A 103 1.14 4.91 -1.44
C CYS A 103 2.60 4.50 -1.21
N GLU A 104 3.45 5.49 -1.01
CA GLU A 104 4.88 5.33 -0.70
C GLU A 104 5.09 5.51 0.81
N ASN A 105 6.00 4.72 1.40
CA ASN A 105 6.42 4.80 2.80
C ASN A 105 7.80 5.45 2.92
#